data_AF-A0A354ETG9-F1
#
_entry.id   AF-A0A354ETG9-F1
#
_cell.length_a   1.000
_cell.length_b   1.000
_cell.length_c   1.000
_cell.angle_alpha   90.00
_cell.angle_beta   90.00
_cell.angle_gamma   90.00
#
_symmetry.space_group_name_H-M   'P 1'
#
loop_
_entity.id
_entity.type
_entity.pdbx_description
1 polymer ?
#
loop_
_entity_poly.entity_id
_entity_poly.type
_entity_poly.pdbx_seq_one_letter_code
_entity_poly.pdbx_strand_id
1 'polypeptide(L)'
;MDDAEIGILLSLNVLNEDLVADARGMAIVYTAVAAFENSVRNLVSATLLESKGANWWAECVSEKIRSAAEKRLEEEKKVRWHVQRGEDPIQFTMLPNLLNIIRQNEECFEPFIPDLDWAASIFDVIEKSRNVIMHSGQLSRRDVARLGTHLRDWSTQITV
;
A
#
# COMPACT_ATOMS: atom_id res chain seq x y z
N MET A 1 4.61 12.59 -17.16
CA MET A 1 6.05 12.41 -17.40
C MET A 1 6.26 10.96 -17.69
N ASP A 2 6.99 10.64 -18.77
CA ASP A 2 7.42 9.26 -19.01
C ASP A 2 8.69 8.94 -18.22
N ASP A 3 9.08 7.67 -18.18
CA ASP A 3 10.24 7.20 -17.41
C ASP A 3 11.55 7.86 -17.88
N ALA A 4 11.65 8.22 -19.17
CA ALA A 4 12.83 8.85 -19.73
C ALA A 4 12.97 10.31 -19.26
N GLU A 5 11.88 11.07 -19.30
CA GLU A 5 11.82 12.44 -18.78
C GLU A 5 12.16 12.49 -17.28
N ILE A 6 11.59 11.56 -16.48
CA ILE A 6 11.90 11.43 -15.05
C ILE A 6 13.39 11.15 -14.84
N GLY A 7 13.95 10.21 -15.60
CA GLY A 7 15.36 9.83 -15.49
C GLY A 7 16.33 10.99 -15.79
N ILE A 8 15.99 11.84 -16.76
CA ILE A 8 16.77 13.04 -17.09
C ILE A 8 16.70 14.05 -15.95
N LEU A 9 15.51 14.35 -15.43
CA LEU A 9 15.32 15.32 -14.36
C LEU A 9 16.00 14.90 -13.05
N LEU A 10 16.09 13.60 -12.79
CA LEU A 10 16.82 13.03 -11.65
C LEU A 10 18.32 12.84 -11.90
N SER A 11 18.81 13.20 -13.09
CA SER A 11 20.21 13.05 -13.48
C SER A 11 20.73 11.61 -13.29
N LEU A 12 19.95 10.59 -13.63
CA LEU A 12 20.36 9.20 -13.42
C LEU A 12 21.68 8.84 -14.14
N ASN A 13 22.01 9.57 -15.22
CA ASN A 13 23.24 9.40 -15.99
C ASN A 13 24.53 9.80 -15.24
N VAL A 14 24.44 10.50 -14.10
CA VAL A 14 25.61 10.83 -13.27
C VAL A 14 25.80 9.85 -12.10
N LEU A 15 24.86 8.94 -11.88
CA LEU A 15 24.91 7.93 -10.83
C LEU A 15 25.59 6.65 -11.32
N ASN A 16 26.00 5.78 -10.40
CA ASN A 16 26.56 4.47 -10.74
C ASN A 16 25.53 3.62 -11.49
N GLU A 17 25.90 3.12 -12.67
CA GLU A 17 24.99 2.43 -13.58
C GLU A 17 24.43 1.12 -13.00
N ASP A 18 25.26 0.33 -12.30
CA ASP A 18 24.83 -0.92 -11.67
C ASP A 18 23.78 -0.67 -10.58
N LEU A 19 24.01 0.34 -9.72
CA LEU A 19 23.05 0.73 -8.68
C LEU A 19 21.74 1.25 -9.28
N VAL A 20 21.80 1.97 -10.40
CA VAL A 20 20.60 2.44 -11.12
C VAL A 20 19.85 1.26 -11.75
N ALA A 21 20.55 0.28 -12.33
CA ALA A 21 19.95 -0.92 -12.90
C ALA A 21 19.23 -1.75 -11.81
N ASP A 22 19.87 -1.92 -10.65
CA ASP A 22 19.30 -2.60 -9.49
C ASP A 22 18.01 -1.90 -8.99
N ALA A 23 18.07 -0.58 -8.83
CA ALA A 23 16.92 0.22 -8.40
C ALA A 23 15.76 0.17 -9.42
N ARG A 24 16.06 0.20 -10.72
CA ARG A 24 15.05 0.05 -11.79
C ARG A 24 14.34 -1.30 -11.73
N GLY A 25 15.06 -2.38 -11.44
CA GLY A 25 14.46 -3.69 -11.21
C GLY A 25 13.47 -3.67 -10.04
N MET A 26 13.86 -3.04 -8.93
CA MET A 26 12.98 -2.91 -7.74
C MET A 26 11.84 -1.91 -7.93
N ALA A 27 11.96 -0.94 -8.84
CA ALA A 27 10.86 -0.04 -9.19
C ALA A 27 9.64 -0.79 -9.71
N ILE A 28 9.84 -1.87 -10.50
CA ILE A 28 8.74 -2.73 -10.98
C ILE A 28 8.05 -3.43 -9.81
N VAL A 29 8.82 -3.91 -8.84
CA VAL A 29 8.28 -4.52 -7.61
C VAL A 29 7.49 -3.49 -6.82
N TYR A 30 8.03 -2.27 -6.68
CA TYR A 30 7.35 -1.17 -6.02
C TYR A 30 6.03 -0.82 -6.70
N THR A 31 5.98 -0.79 -8.05
CA THR A 31 4.75 -0.56 -8.80
C THR A 31 3.66 -1.56 -8.41
N ALA A 32 4.01 -2.86 -8.32
CA ALA A 32 3.06 -3.90 -7.94
C ALA A 32 2.56 -3.74 -6.49
N VAL A 33 3.47 -3.46 -5.55
CA VAL A 33 3.14 -3.24 -4.13
C VAL A 33 2.28 -1.99 -3.94
N ALA A 34 2.63 -0.88 -4.58
CA ALA A 34 1.88 0.36 -4.50
C ALA A 34 0.46 0.21 -5.11
N ALA A 35 0.34 -0.53 -6.22
CA ALA A 35 -0.97 -0.83 -6.80
C ALA A 35 -1.83 -1.67 -5.85
N PHE A 36 -1.24 -2.70 -5.24
CA PHE A 36 -1.91 -3.52 -4.23
C PHE A 36 -2.39 -2.67 -3.05
N GLU A 37 -1.50 -1.87 -2.43
CA GLU A 37 -1.85 -1.02 -1.29
C GLU A 37 -3.03 -0.09 -1.59
N ASN A 38 -2.99 0.57 -2.75
CA ASN A 38 -4.06 1.47 -3.15
C ASN A 38 -5.37 0.72 -3.49
N SER A 39 -5.28 -0.48 -4.07
CA SER A 39 -6.47 -1.32 -4.28
C SER A 39 -7.12 -1.73 -2.96
N VAL A 40 -6.34 -2.04 -1.93
CA VAL A 40 -6.85 -2.36 -0.59
C VAL A 40 -7.48 -1.13 0.05
N ARG A 41 -6.87 0.06 -0.08
CA ARG A 41 -7.50 1.32 0.39
C ARG A 41 -8.86 1.52 -0.26
N ASN A 42 -8.94 1.34 -1.58
CA ASN A 42 -10.18 1.51 -2.33
C ASN A 42 -11.24 0.51 -1.89
N LEU A 43 -10.87 -0.77 -1.70
CA LEU A 43 -11.78 -1.79 -1.16
C LEU A 43 -12.32 -1.38 0.22
N VAL A 44 -11.42 -1.03 1.16
CA VAL A 44 -11.81 -0.62 2.51
C VAL A 44 -12.75 0.59 2.50
N SER A 45 -12.38 1.65 1.76
CA SER A 45 -13.21 2.85 1.66
C SER A 45 -14.57 2.56 1.05
N ALA A 46 -14.64 1.78 -0.03
CA ALA A 46 -15.88 1.46 -0.71
C ALA A 46 -16.81 0.61 0.17
N THR A 47 -16.30 -0.49 0.72
CA THR A 47 -17.06 -1.43 1.54
C THR A 47 -17.62 -0.77 2.80
N LEU A 48 -16.81 0.02 3.52
CA LEU A 48 -17.26 0.68 4.74
C LEU A 48 -18.17 1.88 4.46
N LEU A 49 -17.95 2.62 3.37
CA LEU A 49 -18.89 3.66 2.95
C LEU A 49 -20.27 3.09 2.63
N GLU A 50 -20.32 1.97 1.91
CA GLU A 50 -21.58 1.30 1.57
C GLU A 50 -22.28 0.72 2.81
N SER A 51 -21.52 0.05 3.70
CA SER A 51 -22.08 -0.71 4.82
C SER A 51 -22.38 0.14 6.05
N LYS A 52 -21.62 1.21 6.28
CA LYS A 52 -21.65 2.02 7.52
C LYS A 52 -21.91 3.51 7.27
N GLY A 53 -21.92 3.95 6.01
CA GLY A 53 -22.21 5.33 5.63
C GLY A 53 -21.02 6.28 5.75
N ALA A 54 -21.25 7.57 5.47
CA ALA A 54 -20.18 8.57 5.33
C ALA A 54 -19.31 8.78 6.59
N ASN A 55 -19.82 8.45 7.78
CA ASN A 55 -19.07 8.60 9.03
C ASN A 55 -18.24 7.35 9.40
N TRP A 56 -18.10 6.37 8.50
CA TRP A 56 -17.41 5.11 8.75
C TRP A 56 -15.99 5.30 9.29
N TRP A 57 -15.25 6.32 8.82
CA TRP A 57 -13.90 6.57 9.32
C TRP A 57 -13.91 6.80 10.83
N ALA A 58 -14.87 7.57 11.34
CA ALA A 58 -14.92 7.91 12.75
C ALA A 58 -15.49 6.78 13.64
N GLU A 59 -16.35 5.93 13.08
CA GLU A 59 -17.08 4.90 13.82
C GLU A 59 -16.43 3.52 13.74
N CYS A 60 -15.83 3.18 12.60
CA CYS A 60 -15.35 1.84 12.26
C CYS A 60 -13.84 1.67 12.39
N VAL A 61 -13.08 2.78 12.50
CA VAL A 61 -11.62 2.75 12.58
C VAL A 61 -11.16 3.12 13.99
N SER A 62 -10.31 2.28 14.58
CA SER A 62 -9.80 2.52 15.93
C SER A 62 -9.07 3.86 16.07
N GLU A 63 -9.21 4.48 17.24
CA GLU A 63 -8.56 5.76 17.58
C GLU A 63 -7.04 5.71 17.31
N LYS A 64 -6.38 4.61 17.67
CA LYS A 64 -4.95 4.42 17.41
C LYS A 64 -4.58 4.60 15.93
N ILE A 65 -5.38 4.03 15.02
CA ILE A 65 -5.12 4.15 13.57
C ILE A 65 -5.43 5.57 13.10
N ARG A 66 -6.55 6.15 13.57
CA ARG A 66 -6.96 7.52 13.22
C ARG A 66 -5.93 8.56 13.64
N SER A 67 -5.53 8.58 14.91
CA SER A 67 -4.54 9.53 15.42
C SER A 67 -3.18 9.39 14.72
N ALA A 68 -2.79 8.16 14.34
CA ALA A 68 -1.57 7.92 13.60
C ALA A 68 -1.64 8.46 12.15
N ALA A 69 -2.79 8.35 11.48
CA ALA A 69 -3.02 8.92 10.16
C ALA A 69 -3.08 10.45 10.22
N GLU A 70 -3.85 11.02 11.15
CA GLU A 70 -3.96 12.47 11.37
C GLU A 70 -2.60 13.11 11.67
N LYS A 71 -1.79 12.48 12.53
CA LYS A 71 -0.43 12.96 12.80
C LYS A 71 0.42 13.07 11.53
N ARG A 72 0.36 12.07 10.64
CA ARG A 72 1.09 12.08 9.36
C ARG A 72 0.56 13.15 8.41
N LEU A 73 -0.75 13.32 8.33
CA LEU A 73 -1.38 14.39 7.54
C LEU A 73 -0.90 15.77 8.02
N GLU A 74 -0.92 16.03 9.33
CA GLU A 74 -0.48 17.30 9.89
C GLU A 74 1.04 17.54 9.76
N GLU A 75 1.84 16.48 9.80
CA GLU A 75 3.27 16.57 9.48
C GLU A 75 3.51 16.93 8.01
N GLU A 76 2.74 16.34 7.08
CA GLU A 76 2.86 16.62 5.65
C GLU A 76 2.37 18.03 5.29
N LYS A 77 1.29 18.53 5.90
CA LYS A 77 0.77 19.90 5.73
C LYS A 77 1.78 20.99 6.08
N LYS A 78 2.72 20.72 7.00
CA LYS A 78 3.79 21.66 7.36
C LYS A 78 4.77 21.88 6.21
N VAL A 79 4.89 20.94 5.28
CA VAL A 79 5.84 20.98 4.16
C VAL A 79 5.18 21.62 2.94
N ARG A 80 5.15 22.96 2.90
CA ARG A 80 4.50 23.72 1.81
C ARG A 80 5.21 23.68 0.46
N TRP A 81 6.49 23.31 0.43
CA TRP A 81 7.30 23.30 -0.80
C TRP A 81 7.23 21.98 -1.57
N HIS A 82 6.53 20.97 -1.04
CA HIS A 82 6.42 19.64 -1.63
C HIS A 82 4.95 19.28 -1.88
N VAL A 83 4.71 18.34 -2.80
CA VAL A 83 3.37 17.81 -3.05
C VAL A 83 2.81 17.16 -1.78
N GLN A 84 1.52 17.41 -1.53
CA GLN A 84 0.70 16.75 -0.51
C GLN A 84 -0.09 15.61 -1.17
N ARG A 85 -0.18 14.47 -0.49
CA ARG A 85 -0.85 13.25 -0.95
C ARG A 85 -2.38 13.34 -0.94
N GLY A 86 -2.94 14.40 -0.36
CA GLY A 86 -4.37 14.68 -0.33
C GLY A 86 -4.91 14.90 1.08
N GLU A 87 -6.23 14.90 1.21
CA GLU A 87 -6.94 15.18 2.48
C GLU A 87 -7.59 13.94 3.09
N ASP A 88 -7.77 12.86 2.32
CA ASP A 88 -8.43 11.63 2.79
C ASP A 88 -7.54 10.90 3.83
N PRO A 89 -8.00 10.75 5.08
CA PRO A 89 -7.23 10.11 6.15
C PRO A 89 -6.80 8.68 5.82
N ILE A 90 -7.55 7.94 5.00
CA ILE A 90 -7.18 6.57 4.66
C ILE A 90 -5.84 6.54 3.92
N GLN A 91 -5.47 7.58 3.17
CA GLN A 91 -4.20 7.67 2.43
C GLN A 91 -2.97 7.74 3.34
N PHE A 92 -3.17 8.10 4.61
CA PHE A 92 -2.11 8.21 5.61
C PHE A 92 -1.96 6.96 6.48
N THR A 93 -2.74 5.92 6.21
CA THR A 93 -2.60 4.63 6.91
C THR A 93 -1.51 3.77 6.28
N MET A 94 -0.89 2.89 7.06
CA MET A 94 0.12 1.93 6.56
C MET A 94 -0.53 0.60 6.19
N LEU A 95 0.14 -0.25 5.41
CA LEU A 95 -0.39 -1.56 5.03
C LEU A 95 -0.93 -2.41 6.22
N PRO A 96 -0.24 -2.50 7.37
CA PRO A 96 -0.78 -3.22 8.54
C PRO A 96 -2.05 -2.60 9.12
N ASN A 97 -2.22 -1.28 8.99
CA ASN A 97 -3.44 -0.62 9.45
C ASN A 97 -4.64 -1.07 8.61
N LEU A 98 -4.46 -1.29 7.31
CA LEU A 98 -5.54 -1.73 6.42
C LEU A 98 -6.06 -3.11 6.81
N LEU A 99 -5.17 -4.08 7.08
CA LEU A 99 -5.57 -5.39 7.60
C LEU A 99 -6.30 -5.29 8.94
N ASN A 100 -5.83 -4.40 9.83
CA ASN A 100 -6.48 -4.19 11.12
C ASN A 100 -7.86 -3.54 10.99
N ILE A 101 -8.07 -2.64 10.03
CA ILE A 101 -9.38 -2.06 9.73
C ILE A 101 -10.33 -3.16 9.21
N ILE A 102 -9.84 -4.02 8.31
CA ILE A 102 -10.61 -5.17 7.81
C ILE A 102 -11.04 -6.08 8.97
N ARG A 103 -10.10 -6.45 9.85
CA ARG A 103 -10.39 -7.28 11.04
C ARG A 103 -11.38 -6.64 12.02
N GLN A 104 -11.34 -5.32 12.18
CA GLN A 104 -12.28 -4.59 13.07
C GLN A 104 -13.72 -4.60 12.55
N ASN A 105 -13.91 -4.88 11.25
CA ASN A 105 -15.18 -4.79 10.55
C ASN A 105 -15.38 -6.06 9.69
N GLU A 106 -14.94 -7.22 10.19
CA GLU A 106 -14.92 -8.51 9.49
C GLU A 106 -16.24 -8.81 8.80
N GLU A 107 -17.36 -8.51 9.47
CA GLU A 107 -18.70 -8.75 8.95
C GLU A 107 -19.01 -8.01 7.64
N CYS A 108 -18.33 -6.89 7.37
CA CYS A 108 -18.49 -6.14 6.13
C CYS A 108 -17.63 -6.71 5.00
N PHE A 109 -16.56 -7.43 5.34
CA PHE A 109 -15.60 -7.95 4.38
C PHE A 109 -15.78 -9.44 4.09
N GLU A 110 -16.56 -10.17 4.89
CA GLU A 110 -16.81 -11.62 4.72
C GLU A 110 -17.20 -12.03 3.28
N PRO A 111 -18.03 -11.27 2.53
CA PRO A 111 -18.37 -11.62 1.15
C PRO A 111 -17.15 -11.67 0.21
N PHE A 112 -16.10 -10.92 0.53
CA PHE A 112 -14.86 -10.83 -0.25
C PHE A 112 -13.71 -11.63 0.38
N ILE A 113 -13.68 -11.70 1.71
CA ILE A 113 -12.58 -12.24 2.51
C ILE A 113 -13.16 -13.14 3.61
N PRO A 114 -13.54 -14.38 3.27
CA PRO A 114 -14.13 -15.30 4.24
C PRO A 114 -13.10 -15.85 5.25
N ASP A 115 -11.80 -15.78 4.91
CA ASP A 115 -10.70 -16.22 5.78
C ASP A 115 -9.71 -15.07 6.00
N LEU A 116 -9.78 -14.45 7.19
CA LEU A 116 -8.90 -13.36 7.59
C LEU A 116 -7.48 -13.82 7.91
N ASP A 117 -7.26 -15.09 8.25
CA ASP A 117 -5.92 -15.63 8.50
C ASP A 117 -5.20 -15.85 7.16
N TRP A 118 -5.91 -16.32 6.14
CA TRP A 118 -5.41 -16.35 4.77
C TRP A 118 -5.04 -14.93 4.28
N ALA A 119 -5.93 -13.95 4.46
CA ALA A 119 -5.64 -12.56 4.09
C ALA A 119 -4.42 -12.02 4.85
N ALA A 120 -4.30 -12.31 6.14
CA ALA A 120 -3.15 -11.92 6.94
C ALA A 120 -1.83 -12.52 6.43
N SER A 121 -1.86 -13.77 5.97
CA SER A 121 -0.67 -14.42 5.38
C SER A 121 -0.19 -13.71 4.12
N ILE A 122 -1.11 -13.20 3.29
CA ILE A 122 -0.80 -12.40 2.11
C ILE A 122 -0.17 -11.06 2.49
N PHE A 123 -0.79 -10.35 3.44
CA PHE A 123 -0.30 -9.05 3.90
C PHE A 123 1.10 -9.15 4.50
N ASP A 124 1.37 -10.20 5.29
CA ASP A 124 2.69 -10.44 5.89
C ASP A 124 3.79 -10.63 4.83
N VAL A 125 3.51 -11.38 3.77
CA VAL A 125 4.46 -11.58 2.66
C VAL A 125 4.70 -10.26 1.91
N ILE A 126 3.63 -9.52 1.61
CA ILE A 126 3.72 -8.23 0.90
C ILE A 126 4.48 -7.21 1.75
N GLU A 127 4.20 -7.12 3.05
CA GLU A 127 4.88 -6.21 3.97
C GLU A 127 6.39 -6.50 4.06
N LYS A 128 6.78 -7.77 4.17
CA LYS A 128 8.19 -8.17 4.18
C LYS A 128 8.90 -7.75 2.89
N SER A 129 8.29 -7.99 1.73
CA SER A 129 8.85 -7.58 0.44
C SER A 129 8.92 -6.06 0.29
N ARG A 130 7.86 -5.35 0.68
CA ARG A 130 7.79 -3.88 0.69
C ARG A 130 8.90 -3.25 1.51
N ASN A 131 9.13 -3.75 2.72
CA ASN A 131 10.13 -3.19 3.62
C ASN A 131 11.54 -3.29 3.02
N VAL A 132 11.88 -4.40 2.36
CA VAL A 132 13.18 -4.54 1.67
C VAL A 132 13.35 -3.48 0.59
N ILE A 133 12.38 -3.35 -0.34
CA ILE A 133 12.51 -2.43 -1.48
C ILE A 133 12.45 -0.95 -1.05
N MET A 134 11.74 -0.64 0.03
CA MET A 134 11.69 0.72 0.59
C MET A 134 12.96 1.15 1.32
N HIS A 135 13.79 0.20 1.72
CA HIS A 135 15.09 0.46 2.33
C HIS A 135 16.23 0.21 1.33
N SER A 136 15.96 0.44 0.04
CA SER A 136 16.91 0.32 -1.06
C SER A 136 17.53 -1.08 -1.22
N GLY A 137 16.88 -2.11 -0.70
CA GLY A 137 17.30 -3.50 -0.84
C GLY A 137 16.74 -4.16 -2.10
N GLN A 138 17.30 -5.31 -2.44
CA GLN A 138 16.86 -6.13 -3.59
C GLN A 138 16.19 -7.42 -3.13
N LEU A 139 15.14 -7.82 -3.83
CA LEU A 139 14.50 -9.12 -3.64
C LEU A 139 15.17 -10.20 -4.49
N SER A 140 15.29 -11.40 -3.94
CA SER A 140 15.69 -12.57 -4.72
C SER A 140 14.61 -12.92 -5.75
N ARG A 141 14.98 -13.58 -6.85
CA ARG A 141 14.02 -14.10 -7.84
C ARG A 141 12.91 -14.93 -7.20
N ARG A 142 13.24 -15.73 -6.18
CA ARG A 142 12.28 -16.55 -5.44
C ARG A 142 11.26 -15.68 -4.71
N ASP A 143 11.69 -14.61 -4.07
CA ASP A 143 10.81 -13.73 -3.29
C ASP A 143 9.94 -12.86 -4.21
N VAL A 144 10.47 -12.40 -5.35
CA VAL A 144 9.65 -11.75 -6.40
C VAL A 144 8.57 -12.68 -6.92
N ALA A 145 8.91 -13.94 -7.22
CA ALA A 145 7.93 -14.93 -7.68
C ALA A 145 6.86 -15.22 -6.60
N ARG A 146 7.28 -15.33 -5.34
CA ARG A 146 6.36 -15.50 -4.19
C ARG A 146 5.41 -14.32 -4.07
N LEU A 147 5.91 -13.09 -4.10
CA LEU A 147 5.10 -11.88 -4.06
C LEU A 147 4.07 -11.90 -5.19
N GLY A 148 4.50 -12.21 -6.42
CA GLY A 148 3.59 -12.30 -7.57
C GLY A 148 2.47 -13.33 -7.40
N THR A 149 2.72 -14.46 -6.73
CA THR A 149 1.66 -15.44 -6.41
C THR A 149 0.64 -14.86 -5.44
N HIS A 150 1.07 -14.25 -4.35
CA HIS A 150 0.16 -13.70 -3.34
C HIS A 150 -0.69 -12.55 -3.90
N LEU A 151 -0.11 -11.71 -4.77
CA LEU A 151 -0.85 -10.66 -5.49
C LEU A 151 -1.93 -11.23 -6.40
N ARG A 152 -1.65 -12.32 -7.13
CA ARG A 152 -2.64 -12.98 -8.00
C ARG A 152 -3.75 -13.65 -7.19
N ASP A 153 -3.39 -14.33 -6.11
CA ASP A 153 -4.36 -15.01 -5.25
C ASP A 153 -5.31 -13.98 -4.63
N TRP A 154 -4.78 -12.87 -4.10
CA TRP A 154 -5.59 -11.75 -3.61
C TRP A 154 -6.49 -11.17 -4.71
N SER A 155 -5.93 -10.85 -5.87
CA SER A 155 -6.71 -10.26 -6.98
C SER A 155 -7.84 -11.18 -7.41
N THR A 156 -7.61 -12.49 -7.43
CA THR A 156 -8.63 -13.49 -7.78
C THR A 156 -9.72 -13.53 -6.72
N GLN A 157 -9.36 -13.51 -5.44
CA GLN A 157 -10.31 -13.55 -4.33
C GLN A 157 -11.22 -12.32 -4.28
N ILE A 158 -10.70 -11.12 -4.50
CA ILE A 158 -11.47 -9.87 -4.35
C ILE A 158 -12.34 -9.56 -5.57
N THR A 159 -12.03 -10.11 -6.74
CA THR A 159 -12.73 -9.79 -8.01
C THR A 159 -13.85 -10.79 -8.35
N VAL A 160 -13.91 -11.93 -7.67
CA VAL A 160 -14.95 -12.96 -7.84
C VAL A 160 -16.11 -12.68 -6.89
#